data_AF-A0A4Q7EEB0-F1
#
_entry.id   AF-A0A4Q7EEB0-F1
#
_cell.length_a   1.000
_cell.length_b   1.000
_cell.length_c   1.000
_cell.angle_alpha   90.00
_cell.angle_beta   90.00
_cell.angle_gamma   90.00
#
_symmetry.space_group_name_H-M   'P 1'
#
loop_
_entity.id
_entity.type
_entity.pdbx_description
1 polymer ?
#
loop_
_entity_poly.entity_id
_entity_poly.type
_entity_poly.pdbx_seq_one_letter_code
_entity_poly.pdbx_strand_id
1 'polypeptide(L)'
;MLKKSVLALGLASVLSACGGGSDGDESPNISVSVNAGPDISVNEKTEFTLKPLGSPSGGVFSWQVVSGPELEGFPQEGEELAVTAPDVKGDSQVELKVSYTAPDGSSASDTLVVNVISVNLLPSAKISQTAPEEGTAKYADTITLSAAESVDNDENGSIVAYQWEMLEGPATIKAERTDQVTLSFVHPLLAEADTVKWQLTVTDDEGASATSTKQLALVANDQLVLANAGSDQQVQELDSVTLDATQSVTVDGQFGCLWEQVSNGSAVALADERACKTTFMAPLKSGNQATSIDFKVTVTDSAQRNGADTVNIEILPKPLGKLNDTGTAKCYNNTSEISCGNSDFPGQDAELGRDAVVQFLPKSGEGNQAFDFTKFSEEFEPLTVGATDFSCVLDNVTGLIWEVKEVTAGTLPNTSTRNAQNHYTWYLTGGANVDPGAANTTCPQNNHCGVQALIDTVNAASFCGGNNWRLPTYMELANLLDHNSSGGYLLDPNYFPNVPAEALLGHQYYWTTQTSVDGTDGKDANLVRALVIDMKTGNDVTRNKSQTAYVRLVRRYGEDDQ
;
A
#
# COMPACT_ATOMS: atom_id res chain seq x y z
N MET A 1 45.11 45.92 -21.25
CA MET A 1 44.54 47.18 -21.77
C MET A 1 44.24 48.08 -20.56
N LEU A 2 44.68 49.35 -20.62
CA LEU A 2 44.27 50.58 -19.86
C LEU A 2 43.52 50.39 -18.51
N LYS A 3 43.87 51.03 -17.37
CA LYS A 3 44.21 52.46 -17.15
C LYS A 3 44.67 52.72 -15.69
N LYS A 4 45.66 53.63 -15.57
CA LYS A 4 46.12 54.55 -14.49
C LYS A 4 45.27 54.66 -13.19
N SER A 5 45.85 54.85 -12.00
CA SER A 5 46.56 56.09 -11.61
C SER A 5 47.44 55.94 -10.35
N VAL A 6 48.63 56.54 -10.41
CA VAL A 6 49.58 56.77 -9.32
C VAL A 6 49.44 58.23 -8.90
N LEU A 7 49.37 58.52 -7.60
CA LEU A 7 49.50 59.88 -7.07
C LEU A 7 50.58 59.89 -5.98
N ALA A 8 51.74 60.43 -6.35
CA ALA A 8 52.80 60.82 -5.45
C ALA A 8 52.66 62.33 -5.18
N LEU A 9 52.76 62.75 -3.91
CA LEU A 9 52.91 64.15 -3.55
C LEU A 9 54.02 64.27 -2.50
N GLY A 10 55.18 64.77 -2.93
CA GLY A 10 56.17 65.34 -2.04
C GLY A 10 55.88 66.82 -1.82
N LEU A 11 56.26 67.37 -0.67
CA LEU A 11 56.47 68.81 -0.52
C LEU A 11 57.58 69.10 0.49
N ALA A 12 58.48 69.98 0.09
CA ALA A 12 59.70 70.35 0.78
C ALA A 12 59.52 71.59 1.69
N SER A 13 60.20 71.55 2.83
CA SER A 13 60.90 72.62 3.57
C SER A 13 60.46 74.10 3.44
N VAL A 14 60.24 74.74 4.60
CA VAL A 14 60.63 76.15 4.81
C VAL A 14 61.30 76.29 6.18
N LEU A 15 62.58 76.67 6.16
CA LEU A 15 63.34 77.19 7.30
C LEU A 15 63.15 78.72 7.32
N SER A 16 62.80 79.28 8.48
CA SER A 16 62.92 80.71 8.76
C SER A 16 63.58 80.90 10.12
N ALA A 17 64.74 81.55 10.12
CA ALA A 17 65.44 82.02 11.31
C ALA A 17 64.99 83.45 11.66
N CYS A 18 64.87 83.75 12.96
CA CYS A 18 65.00 85.09 13.55
C CYS A 18 65.25 84.90 15.07
N GLY A 19 66.41 85.31 15.62
CA GLY A 19 66.57 86.50 16.51
C GLY A 19 65.75 86.38 17.79
N GLY A 20 66.23 86.39 19.04
CA GLY A 20 67.44 86.95 19.66
C GLY A 20 67.01 87.56 21.01
N GLY A 21 67.60 87.11 22.12
CA GLY A 21 67.76 87.81 23.40
C GLY A 21 66.53 88.12 24.28
N SER A 22 66.50 87.56 25.50
CA SER A 22 66.58 88.31 26.78
C SER A 22 66.18 87.38 27.94
N ASP A 23 67.03 87.36 28.97
CA ASP A 23 66.79 86.70 30.26
C ASP A 23 65.43 87.09 30.85
N GLY A 24 64.69 86.07 31.27
CA GLY A 24 63.50 86.11 32.10
C GLY A 24 63.40 84.76 32.79
N ASP A 25 63.80 84.74 34.05
CA ASP A 25 63.85 83.58 34.95
C ASP A 25 62.41 83.07 35.20
N GLU A 26 61.90 82.21 34.31
CA GLU A 26 60.78 81.33 34.59
C GLU A 26 61.32 79.89 34.60
N SER A 27 61.21 79.23 35.76
CA SER A 27 61.45 77.79 35.87
C SER A 27 60.60 77.10 34.79
N PRO A 28 61.17 76.28 33.88
CA PRO A 28 60.38 75.65 32.84
C PRO A 28 59.37 74.73 33.51
N ASN A 29 58.09 75.07 33.38
CA ASN A 29 57.00 74.19 33.76
C ASN A 29 57.03 73.02 32.78
N ILE A 30 57.58 71.88 33.20
CA ILE A 30 57.70 70.69 32.33
C ILE A 30 56.28 70.15 32.12
N SER A 31 55.68 70.44 30.97
CA SER A 31 54.38 69.90 30.61
C SER A 31 54.46 68.38 30.47
N VAL A 32 53.58 67.64 31.16
CA VAL A 32 53.54 66.18 31.08
C VAL A 32 53.12 65.73 29.69
N SER A 33 53.84 64.74 29.16
CA SER A 33 53.54 64.11 27.88
C SER A 33 53.82 62.62 27.93
N VAL A 34 53.06 61.84 27.16
CA VAL A 34 53.31 60.42 26.93
C VAL A 34 53.24 60.12 25.44
N ASN A 35 54.11 59.23 24.98
CA ASN A 35 54.08 58.66 23.64
C ASN A 35 53.91 57.15 23.79
N ALA A 36 52.82 56.61 23.25
CA ALA A 36 52.46 55.20 23.33
C ALA A 36 53.38 54.29 22.49
N GLY A 37 54.09 54.87 21.52
CA GLY A 37 54.88 54.18 20.51
C GLY A 37 54.18 54.17 19.14
N PRO A 38 54.84 53.67 18.08
CA PRO A 38 54.20 53.47 16.79
C PRO A 38 53.17 52.32 16.84
N ASP A 39 52.23 52.32 15.90
CA ASP A 39 51.33 51.19 15.69
C ASP A 39 52.11 49.90 15.41
N ILE A 40 51.56 48.78 15.88
CA ILE A 40 52.18 47.45 15.81
C ILE A 40 51.35 46.57 14.87
N SER A 41 52.02 45.72 14.11
CA SER A 41 51.39 44.61 13.38
C SER A 41 52.02 43.32 13.85
N VAL A 42 51.20 42.38 14.30
CA VAL A 42 51.64 41.13 14.90
C VAL A 42 50.66 40.03 14.53
N ASN A 43 51.16 38.81 14.33
CA ASN A 43 50.28 37.65 14.16
C ASN A 43 49.62 37.34 15.51
N GLU A 44 48.42 36.77 15.47
CA GLU A 44 47.79 36.25 16.68
C GLU A 44 48.70 35.30 17.48
N LYS A 45 48.45 35.21 18.80
CA LYS A 45 49.19 34.38 19.76
C LYS A 45 50.70 34.65 19.85
N THR A 46 51.18 35.68 19.16
CA THR A 46 52.58 36.06 19.18
C THR A 46 52.78 37.15 20.24
N GLU A 47 53.86 37.01 21.03
CA GLU A 47 54.23 38.01 22.03
C GLU A 47 54.82 39.27 21.37
N PHE A 48 54.39 40.43 21.83
CA PHE A 48 54.94 41.74 21.47
C PHE A 48 55.14 42.60 22.72
N THR A 49 55.99 43.63 22.61
CA THR A 49 56.35 44.48 23.75
C THR A 49 55.77 45.88 23.59
N LEU A 50 55.11 46.36 24.64
CA LEU A 50 54.68 47.75 24.78
C LEU A 50 55.70 48.52 25.62
N LYS A 51 56.20 49.62 25.09
CA LYS A 51 57.23 50.45 25.74
C LYS A 51 56.94 51.93 25.52
N PRO A 52 56.11 52.56 26.36
CA PRO A 52 55.76 53.96 26.23
C PRO A 52 56.91 54.86 26.71
N LEU A 53 56.93 56.11 26.26
CA LEU A 53 57.86 57.13 26.75
C LEU A 53 57.09 58.24 27.45
N GLY A 54 57.37 58.44 28.74
CA GLY A 54 56.78 59.49 29.57
C GLY A 54 57.80 60.57 29.94
N SER A 55 57.36 61.82 30.02
CA SER A 55 58.17 62.95 30.49
C SER A 55 57.35 63.81 31.47
N PRO A 56 57.92 64.25 32.61
CA PRO A 56 59.28 63.97 33.12
C PRO A 56 59.48 62.50 33.55
N SER A 57 60.69 62.04 33.90
CA SER A 57 60.92 60.63 34.26
C SER A 57 60.42 60.26 35.66
N GLY A 58 60.05 58.98 35.88
CA GLY A 58 59.74 58.42 37.21
C GLY A 58 58.26 58.41 37.61
N GLY A 59 57.35 58.44 36.64
CA GLY A 59 55.90 58.34 36.88
C GLY A 59 55.38 56.92 36.68
N VAL A 60 54.06 56.74 36.64
CA VAL A 60 53.40 55.44 36.46
C VAL A 60 52.63 55.40 35.14
N PHE A 61 52.76 54.30 34.39
CA PHE A 61 51.99 54.05 33.17
C PHE A 61 50.90 53.03 33.46
N SER A 62 49.66 53.37 33.10
CA SER A 62 48.49 52.49 33.17
C SER A 62 47.94 52.28 31.77
N TRP A 63 47.76 51.03 31.38
CA TRP A 63 47.27 50.62 30.08
C TRP A 63 45.86 50.07 30.17
N GLN A 64 45.03 50.40 29.17
CA GLN A 64 43.68 49.85 29.03
C GLN A 64 43.35 49.57 27.56
N VAL A 65 42.59 48.52 27.30
CA VAL A 65 41.99 48.25 25.98
C VAL A 65 40.80 49.21 25.79
N VAL A 66 40.80 49.96 24.69
CA VAL A 66 39.73 50.91 24.33
C VAL A 66 38.69 50.22 23.44
N SER A 67 39.15 49.47 22.45
CA SER A 67 38.32 48.75 21.49
C SER A 67 39.08 47.57 20.89
N GLY A 68 38.35 46.60 20.33
CA GLY A 68 38.91 45.39 19.72
C GLY A 68 38.79 44.13 20.57
N PRO A 69 39.40 43.01 20.13
CA PRO A 69 39.50 41.77 20.88
C PRO A 69 40.11 41.96 22.28
N GLU A 70 39.68 41.13 23.24
CA GLU A 70 40.18 41.18 24.60
C GLU A 70 41.66 40.79 24.67
N LEU A 71 42.48 41.62 25.31
CA LEU A 71 43.87 41.29 25.63
C LEU A 71 43.95 40.83 27.09
N GLU A 72 44.45 39.62 27.29
CA GLU A 72 44.59 39.05 28.63
C GLU A 72 45.49 39.94 29.50
N GLY A 73 45.06 40.20 30.74
CA GLY A 73 45.81 40.97 31.73
C GLY A 73 45.53 42.48 31.76
N PHE A 74 44.72 43.03 30.85
CA PHE A 74 44.37 44.45 30.84
C PHE A 74 43.08 44.75 31.65
N PRO A 75 42.99 45.88 32.36
CA PRO A 75 43.99 46.96 32.47
C PRO A 75 45.22 46.56 33.30
N GLN A 76 46.40 47.07 32.92
CA GLN A 76 47.69 46.70 33.51
C GLN A 76 48.60 47.93 33.71
N GLU A 77 49.45 47.92 34.72
CA GLU A 77 50.48 48.97 34.93
C GLU A 77 51.89 48.48 34.59
N GLY A 78 52.71 49.35 34.00
CA GLY A 78 54.13 49.05 33.73
C GLY A 78 54.76 49.89 32.62
N GLU A 79 56.06 50.16 32.75
CA GLU A 79 56.87 50.91 31.77
C GLU A 79 57.36 50.02 30.60
N GLU A 80 57.26 48.69 30.73
CA GLU A 80 57.57 47.72 29.70
C GLU A 80 56.71 46.47 29.93
N LEU A 81 55.77 46.19 29.02
CA LEU A 81 54.84 45.06 29.13
C LEU A 81 55.05 44.09 27.96
N ALA A 82 55.25 42.80 28.26
CA ALA A 82 55.15 41.73 27.28
C ALA A 82 53.70 41.27 27.22
N VAL A 83 53.11 41.32 26.02
CA VAL A 83 51.69 41.05 25.77
C VAL A 83 51.57 40.04 24.64
N THR A 84 50.73 39.03 24.80
CA THR A 84 50.43 38.08 23.73
C THR A 84 49.24 38.59 22.92
N ALA A 85 49.36 38.63 21.60
CA ALA A 85 48.25 38.99 20.73
C ALA A 85 47.09 37.98 20.89
N PRO A 86 45.83 38.44 20.85
CA PRO A 86 44.66 37.60 21.09
C PRO A 86 44.44 36.64 19.92
N ASP A 87 43.76 35.54 20.18
CA ASP A 87 43.32 34.55 19.20
C ASP A 87 42.09 35.08 18.44
N VAL A 88 42.19 35.27 17.11
CA VAL A 88 41.19 35.98 16.30
C VAL A 88 40.87 35.24 15.00
N LYS A 89 39.58 35.13 14.67
CA LYS A 89 39.09 34.45 13.44
C LYS A 89 39.22 35.28 12.15
N GLY A 90 40.02 36.33 12.20
CA GLY A 90 40.14 37.32 11.13
C GLY A 90 40.88 38.56 11.59
N ASP A 91 41.54 39.23 10.64
CA ASP A 91 42.32 40.44 10.90
C ASP A 91 41.52 41.45 11.71
N SER A 92 42.07 41.79 12.87
CA SER A 92 41.39 42.58 13.89
C SER A 92 42.31 43.68 14.40
N GLN A 93 41.71 44.78 14.86
CA GLN A 93 42.47 45.89 15.46
C GLN A 93 42.14 45.98 16.95
N VAL A 94 43.18 46.04 17.77
CA VAL A 94 43.07 46.38 19.20
C VAL A 94 43.62 47.79 19.40
N GLU A 95 42.78 48.69 19.92
CA GLU A 95 43.19 50.03 20.28
C GLU A 95 43.53 50.08 21.77
N LEU A 96 44.77 50.42 22.11
CA LEU A 96 45.24 50.55 23.48
C LEU A 96 45.44 52.02 23.83
N LYS A 97 45.04 52.38 25.05
CA LYS A 97 45.34 53.70 25.63
C LYS A 97 46.31 53.54 26.79
N VAL A 98 47.43 54.25 26.72
CA VAL A 98 48.33 54.44 27.85
C VAL A 98 48.01 55.77 28.54
N SER A 99 47.92 55.76 29.86
CA SER A 99 47.81 56.94 30.70
C SER A 99 49.07 57.01 31.58
N TYR A 100 49.81 58.10 31.46
CA TYR A 100 51.01 58.37 32.25
C TYR A 100 50.69 59.40 33.33
N THR A 101 51.01 59.10 34.59
CA THR A 101 50.88 60.02 35.73
C THR A 101 52.27 60.37 36.26
N ALA A 102 52.66 61.63 36.17
CA ALA A 102 53.95 62.13 36.62
C ALA A 102 54.03 62.21 38.16
N PRO A 103 55.24 62.31 38.76
CA PRO A 103 55.42 62.40 40.21
C PRO A 103 54.70 63.58 40.89
N ASP A 104 54.40 64.64 40.14
CA ASP A 104 53.67 65.82 40.61
C ASP A 104 52.12 65.65 40.57
N GLY A 105 51.63 64.50 40.10
CA GLY A 105 50.22 64.14 40.01
C GLY A 105 49.52 64.59 38.73
N SER A 106 50.21 65.25 37.80
CA SER A 106 49.65 65.59 36.48
C SER A 106 49.72 64.39 35.52
N SER A 107 48.78 64.31 34.57
CA SER A 107 48.65 63.15 33.68
C SER A 107 48.45 63.51 32.21
N ALA A 108 48.93 62.63 31.33
CA ALA A 108 48.69 62.65 29.89
C ALA A 108 48.33 61.25 29.41
N SER A 109 47.67 61.15 28.26
CA SER A 109 47.37 59.86 27.64
C SER A 109 47.62 59.89 26.14
N ASP A 110 47.99 58.73 25.61
CA ASP A 110 48.18 58.52 24.17
C ASP A 110 47.63 57.13 23.78
N THR A 111 47.40 56.91 22.50
CA THR A 111 46.81 55.68 21.96
C THR A 111 47.72 55.05 20.91
N LEU A 112 47.73 53.72 20.85
CA LEU A 112 48.36 52.98 19.76
C LEU A 112 47.40 51.89 19.26
N VAL A 113 47.50 51.55 17.98
CA VAL A 113 46.74 50.45 17.38
C VAL A 113 47.64 49.23 17.19
N VAL A 114 47.17 48.08 17.66
CA VAL A 114 47.74 46.77 17.38
C VAL A 114 46.89 46.10 16.31
N ASN A 115 47.43 45.96 15.10
CA ASN A 115 46.83 45.18 14.03
C ASN A 115 47.20 43.70 14.26
N VAL A 116 46.23 42.91 14.70
CA VAL A 116 46.36 41.47 14.91
C VAL A 116 45.99 40.78 13.60
N ILE A 117 46.97 40.12 12.99
CA ILE A 117 46.80 39.38 11.75
C ILE A 117 46.40 37.95 12.10
N SER A 118 45.25 37.50 11.58
CA SER A 118 44.78 36.12 11.75
C SER A 118 45.61 35.16 10.88
N VAL A 119 45.88 33.97 11.42
CA VAL A 119 46.67 32.91 10.78
C VAL A 119 45.88 31.60 10.81
N ASN A 120 44.88 31.48 9.94
CA ASN A 120 44.12 30.24 9.74
C ASN A 120 45.05 29.07 9.31
N LEU A 121 44.97 27.97 10.06
CA LEU A 121 45.63 26.70 9.77
C LEU A 121 44.68 25.76 9.02
N LEU A 122 45.18 25.16 7.92
CA LEU A 122 44.41 24.18 7.16
C LEU A 122 43.87 23.04 8.07
N PRO A 123 42.62 22.59 7.87
CA PRO A 123 42.03 21.54 8.68
C PRO A 123 42.66 20.17 8.35
N SER A 124 42.44 19.18 9.20
CA SER A 124 42.88 17.79 8.99
C SER A 124 41.69 16.90 8.65
N ALA A 125 41.50 16.59 7.36
CA ALA A 125 40.48 15.66 6.89
C ALA A 125 40.86 14.20 7.21
N LYS A 126 40.00 13.47 7.93
CA LYS A 126 40.18 12.05 8.26
C LYS A 126 38.95 11.25 7.88
N ILE A 127 39.18 10.06 7.30
CA ILE A 127 38.13 9.14 6.86
C ILE A 127 38.31 7.81 7.57
N SER A 128 37.34 7.41 8.38
CA SER A 128 37.20 6.05 8.92
C SER A 128 35.99 5.34 8.31
N GLN A 129 36.04 4.01 8.24
CA GLN A 129 34.88 3.20 7.84
C GLN A 129 34.21 2.72 9.14
N THR A 130 32.91 2.99 9.27
CA THR A 130 32.12 2.60 10.45
C THR A 130 31.15 1.46 10.16
N ALA A 131 30.89 1.15 8.89
CA ALA A 131 30.10 -0.02 8.50
C ALA A 131 30.60 -0.61 7.16
N PRO A 132 30.61 -1.94 6.99
CA PRO A 132 30.53 -2.94 8.06
C PRO A 132 31.72 -2.79 9.04
N GLU A 133 31.49 -3.09 10.33
CA GLU A 133 32.52 -2.98 11.38
C GLU A 133 33.63 -4.03 11.23
N GLU A 134 33.26 -5.23 10.76
CA GLU A 134 34.17 -6.34 10.49
C GLU A 134 33.80 -7.06 9.18
N GLY A 135 34.80 -7.72 8.58
CA GLY A 135 34.63 -8.48 7.35
C GLY A 135 34.61 -7.61 6.09
N THR A 136 34.46 -8.28 4.95
CA THR A 136 34.37 -7.62 3.64
C THR A 136 32.90 -7.46 3.27
N ALA A 137 32.48 -6.25 2.92
CA ALA A 137 31.12 -5.95 2.47
C ALA A 137 30.77 -6.81 1.24
N LYS A 138 29.55 -7.33 1.20
CA LYS A 138 28.98 -8.12 0.10
C LYS A 138 27.80 -7.38 -0.51
N TYR A 139 27.28 -7.88 -1.63
CA TYR A 139 26.11 -7.28 -2.29
C TYR A 139 24.97 -7.00 -1.30
N ALA A 140 24.38 -5.81 -1.45
CA ALA A 140 23.33 -5.25 -0.60
C ALA A 140 23.76 -4.81 0.81
N ASP A 141 25.00 -5.06 1.24
CA ASP A 141 25.52 -4.48 2.49
C ASP A 141 25.64 -2.96 2.36
N THR A 142 25.31 -2.25 3.43
CA THR A 142 25.54 -0.80 3.52
C THR A 142 26.95 -0.54 4.03
N ILE A 143 27.72 0.24 3.27
CA ILE A 143 29.04 0.73 3.64
C ILE A 143 28.89 2.17 4.11
N THR A 144 29.47 2.50 5.27
CA THR A 144 29.45 3.86 5.82
C THR A 144 30.86 4.35 6.12
N LEU A 145 31.18 5.53 5.58
CA LEU A 145 32.38 6.29 5.87
C LEU A 145 32.05 7.47 6.78
N SER A 146 32.96 7.80 7.70
CA SER A 146 32.81 8.87 8.67
C SER A 146 33.96 9.86 8.58
N ALA A 147 33.60 11.14 8.58
CA ALA A 147 34.50 12.28 8.72
C ALA A 147 34.64 12.76 10.17
N ALA A 148 34.03 12.07 11.14
CA ALA A 148 33.93 12.55 12.52
C ALA A 148 35.28 12.75 13.25
N GLU A 149 36.35 12.14 12.75
CA GLU A 149 37.72 12.32 13.26
C GLU A 149 38.47 13.49 12.61
N SER A 150 37.83 14.20 11.67
CA SER A 150 38.37 15.40 11.05
C SER A 150 38.35 16.54 12.06
N VAL A 151 39.42 17.32 12.10
CA VAL A 151 39.60 18.40 13.08
C VAL A 151 40.09 19.65 12.39
N ASP A 152 39.69 20.78 12.93
CA ASP A 152 40.37 22.04 12.70
C ASP A 152 41.65 22.06 13.54
N ASN A 153 42.73 22.62 12.99
CA ASN A 153 44.00 22.73 13.70
C ASN A 153 44.14 24.06 14.45
N ASP A 154 43.24 25.01 14.22
CA ASP A 154 43.13 26.23 15.00
C ASP A 154 42.48 25.94 16.37
N GLU A 155 43.04 26.51 17.44
CA GLU A 155 42.60 26.24 18.82
C GLU A 155 41.15 26.68 19.07
N ASN A 156 40.71 27.72 18.36
CA ASN A 156 39.36 28.24 18.37
C ASN A 156 38.52 27.78 17.16
N GLY A 157 39.09 26.94 16.29
CA GLY A 157 38.55 26.56 14.99
C GLY A 157 37.52 25.43 15.06
N SER A 158 36.73 25.29 13.99
CA SER A 158 35.76 24.21 13.85
C SER A 158 35.45 23.87 12.40
N ILE A 159 35.20 22.59 12.11
CA ILE A 159 34.74 22.16 10.78
C ILE A 159 33.27 22.52 10.58
N VAL A 160 32.96 23.26 9.52
CA VAL A 160 31.60 23.74 9.21
C VAL A 160 30.99 23.12 7.96
N ALA A 161 31.79 22.53 7.07
CA ALA A 161 31.29 21.87 5.88
C ALA A 161 32.04 20.57 5.56
N TYR A 162 31.29 19.62 4.99
CA TYR A 162 31.78 18.35 4.47
C TYR A 162 31.30 18.21 3.03
N GLN A 163 32.15 17.69 2.15
CA GLN A 163 31.76 17.35 0.79
C GLN A 163 32.45 16.06 0.37
N TRP A 164 31.66 15.06 -0.03
CA TRP A 164 32.11 13.79 -0.55
C TRP A 164 31.97 13.75 -2.07
N GLU A 165 32.97 13.19 -2.75
CA GLU A 165 32.96 12.98 -4.20
C GLU A 165 33.52 11.58 -4.54
N MET A 166 32.82 10.85 -5.40
CA MET A 166 33.30 9.57 -5.90
C MET A 166 34.25 9.83 -7.07
N LEU A 167 35.53 9.55 -6.87
CA LEU A 167 36.56 9.75 -7.90
C LEU A 167 36.66 8.55 -8.85
N GLU A 168 36.45 7.34 -8.32
CA GLU A 168 36.57 6.08 -9.04
C GLU A 168 35.61 5.05 -8.44
N GLY A 169 35.02 4.21 -9.29
CA GLY A 169 34.20 3.08 -8.88
C GLY A 169 33.02 2.80 -9.81
N PRO A 170 32.27 1.72 -9.55
CA PRO A 170 31.12 1.33 -10.35
C PRO A 170 30.04 2.44 -10.43
N ALA A 171 29.55 2.72 -11.64
CA ALA A 171 28.53 3.74 -11.87
C ALA A 171 27.16 3.44 -11.22
N THR A 172 26.95 2.18 -10.81
CA THR A 172 25.79 1.70 -10.06
C THR A 172 25.78 2.17 -8.61
N ILE A 173 26.93 2.55 -8.05
CA ILE A 173 27.01 3.13 -6.71
C ILE A 173 26.42 4.53 -6.74
N LYS A 174 25.44 4.75 -5.86
CA LYS A 174 24.81 6.06 -5.61
C LYS A 174 24.88 6.34 -4.11
N ALA A 175 25.16 7.60 -3.78
CA ALA A 175 25.04 8.13 -2.43
C ALA A 175 23.99 9.25 -2.45
N GLU A 176 23.02 9.20 -1.55
CA GLU A 176 21.91 10.17 -1.54
C GLU A 176 22.33 11.54 -0.99
N ARG A 177 23.23 11.54 -0.01
CA ARG A 177 23.72 12.75 0.66
C ARG A 177 25.24 12.73 0.70
N THR A 178 25.86 13.75 0.09
CA THR A 178 27.32 13.88 -0.01
C THR A 178 27.84 15.08 0.77
N ASP A 179 26.99 15.79 1.51
CA ASP A 179 27.31 17.02 2.25
C ASP A 179 27.27 16.82 3.77
N GLN A 180 27.36 15.57 4.23
CA GLN A 180 27.20 15.18 5.63
C GLN A 180 28.51 14.68 6.24
N VAL A 181 28.57 14.65 7.57
CA VAL A 181 29.68 14.06 8.33
C VAL A 181 29.88 12.57 8.01
N THR A 182 28.82 11.85 7.68
CA THR A 182 28.87 10.45 7.22
C THR A 182 28.39 10.32 5.78
N LEU A 183 29.04 9.43 5.03
CA LEU A 183 28.64 9.02 3.69
C LEU A 183 28.24 7.55 3.71
N SER A 184 27.05 7.23 3.21
CA SER A 184 26.57 5.86 3.10
C SER A 184 26.24 5.50 1.65
N PHE A 185 26.62 4.29 1.24
CA PHE A 185 26.28 3.71 -0.05
C PHE A 185 26.16 2.18 0.06
N VAL A 186 25.50 1.55 -0.91
CA VAL A 186 25.28 0.09 -0.91
C VAL A 186 26.31 -0.59 -1.81
N HIS A 187 26.86 -1.72 -1.36
CA HIS A 187 27.75 -2.53 -2.18
C HIS A 187 26.99 -3.06 -3.42
N PRO A 188 27.45 -2.76 -4.64
CA PRO A 188 26.75 -3.13 -5.87
C PRO A 188 26.88 -4.64 -6.16
N LEU A 189 26.06 -5.13 -7.09
CA LEU A 189 26.22 -6.49 -7.63
C LEU A 189 27.35 -6.47 -8.67
N LEU A 190 28.40 -7.24 -8.45
CA LEU A 190 29.62 -7.19 -9.27
C LEU A 190 29.96 -8.56 -9.85
N ALA A 191 30.27 -8.57 -11.16
CA ALA A 191 30.76 -9.77 -11.84
C ALA A 191 32.23 -10.08 -11.53
N GLU A 192 33.03 -9.05 -11.32
CA GLU A 192 34.45 -9.11 -10.98
C GLU A 192 34.71 -8.14 -9.83
N ALA A 193 35.74 -8.41 -9.03
CA ALA A 193 36.10 -7.52 -7.92
C ALA A 193 36.52 -6.16 -8.48
N ASP A 194 36.14 -5.09 -7.79
CA ASP A 194 36.42 -3.71 -8.20
C ASP A 194 36.85 -2.89 -6.97
N THR A 195 37.10 -1.60 -7.15
CA THR A 195 37.37 -0.69 -6.04
C THR A 195 36.53 0.57 -6.15
N VAL A 196 36.27 1.22 -5.01
CA VAL A 196 35.66 2.54 -4.97
C VAL A 196 36.58 3.48 -4.21
N LYS A 197 36.77 4.68 -4.76
CA LYS A 197 37.59 5.74 -4.18
C LYS A 197 36.77 6.99 -3.96
N TRP A 198 36.64 7.36 -2.69
CA TRP A 198 35.97 8.57 -2.25
C TRP A 198 36.97 9.63 -1.83
N GLN A 199 36.72 10.87 -2.19
CA GLN A 199 37.37 12.05 -1.65
C GLN A 199 36.42 12.75 -0.68
N LEU A 200 36.93 13.07 0.51
CA LEU A 200 36.32 13.98 1.46
C LEU A 200 37.03 15.33 1.34
N THR A 201 36.27 16.41 1.26
CA THR A 201 36.72 17.78 1.47
C THR A 201 36.06 18.30 2.75
N VAL A 202 36.84 18.81 3.69
CA VAL A 202 36.35 19.50 4.89
C VAL A 202 36.73 20.98 4.82
N THR A 203 35.86 21.84 5.32
CA THR A 203 36.07 23.29 5.36
C THR A 203 35.92 23.77 6.80
N ASP A 204 36.90 24.53 7.29
CA ASP A 204 36.86 25.20 8.59
C ASP A 204 35.98 26.46 8.58
N ASP A 205 35.74 27.01 9.76
CA ASP A 205 34.94 28.21 9.99
C ASP A 205 35.61 29.52 9.57
N GLU A 206 36.90 29.48 9.23
CA GLU A 206 37.67 30.58 8.63
C GLU A 206 37.81 30.44 7.10
N GLY A 207 37.20 29.40 6.52
CA GLY A 207 37.03 29.18 5.08
C GLY A 207 38.19 28.44 4.39
N ALA A 208 39.19 27.96 5.11
CA ALA A 208 40.20 27.08 4.52
C ALA A 208 39.64 25.66 4.37
N SER A 209 40.32 24.84 3.57
CA SER A 209 39.82 23.50 3.23
C SER A 209 40.94 22.51 3.03
N ALA A 210 40.67 21.27 3.40
CA ALA A 210 41.58 20.15 3.20
C ALA A 210 40.84 18.93 2.67
N THR A 211 41.56 18.08 1.94
CA THR A 211 41.00 16.87 1.35
C THR A 211 41.67 15.61 1.88
N SER A 212 40.91 14.52 1.98
CA SER A 212 41.42 13.17 2.23
C SER A 212 40.76 12.19 1.28
N THR A 213 41.42 11.08 0.98
CA THR A 213 40.85 10.04 0.11
C THR A 213 40.84 8.68 0.78
N LYS A 214 39.76 7.93 0.61
CA LYS A 214 39.63 6.55 1.07
C LYS A 214 39.31 5.65 -0.12
N GLN A 215 40.14 4.64 -0.32
CA GLN A 215 39.88 3.57 -1.28
C GLN A 215 39.42 2.31 -0.53
N LEU A 216 38.39 1.66 -1.07
CA LEU A 216 37.82 0.42 -0.55
C LEU A 216 37.79 -0.62 -1.67
N ALA A 217 38.11 -1.88 -1.32
CA ALA A 217 37.94 -3.00 -2.23
C ALA A 217 36.49 -3.51 -2.16
N LEU A 218 35.90 -3.78 -3.31
CA LEU A 218 34.58 -4.37 -3.50
C LEU A 218 34.77 -5.78 -4.06
N VAL A 219 34.11 -6.77 -3.47
CA VAL A 219 34.29 -8.17 -3.88
C VAL A 219 33.31 -8.56 -4.98
N ALA A 220 33.73 -9.49 -5.84
CA ALA A 220 32.84 -10.12 -6.81
C ALA A 220 31.75 -10.96 -6.12
N ASN A 221 30.62 -11.13 -6.79
CA ASN A 221 29.53 -11.97 -6.34
C ASN A 221 29.57 -13.35 -7.01
N ASP A 222 29.28 -14.40 -6.24
CA ASP A 222 29.18 -15.77 -6.78
C ASP A 222 27.92 -15.98 -7.63
N GLN A 223 26.86 -15.22 -7.34
CA GLN A 223 25.59 -15.23 -8.09
C GLN A 223 25.38 -13.84 -8.70
N LEU A 224 25.22 -13.80 -10.02
CA LEU A 224 25.19 -12.56 -10.81
C LEU A 224 23.82 -12.23 -11.39
N VAL A 225 22.89 -13.18 -11.28
CA VAL A 225 21.48 -13.02 -11.64
C VAL A 225 20.65 -13.50 -10.46
N LEU A 226 20.02 -12.56 -9.78
CA LEU A 226 19.17 -12.80 -8.63
C LEU A 226 17.74 -12.72 -9.12
N ALA A 227 17.20 -13.87 -9.54
CA ALA A 227 15.79 -13.99 -9.91
C ALA A 227 14.91 -13.82 -8.67
N ASN A 228 13.77 -13.17 -8.85
CA ASN A 228 12.74 -13.00 -7.83
C ASN A 228 11.40 -13.32 -8.49
N ALA A 229 10.73 -14.39 -8.08
CA ALA A 229 9.45 -14.81 -8.64
C ALA A 229 8.24 -14.11 -7.96
N GLY A 230 8.49 -13.25 -6.98
CA GLY A 230 7.48 -12.69 -6.09
C GLY A 230 7.16 -13.62 -4.91
N SER A 231 6.24 -13.19 -4.06
CA SER A 231 5.77 -13.99 -2.93
C SER A 231 4.73 -15.03 -3.37
N ASP A 232 4.65 -16.13 -2.63
CA ASP A 232 3.58 -17.13 -2.78
C ASP A 232 2.20 -16.49 -2.64
N GLN A 233 1.23 -17.01 -3.38
CA GLN A 233 -0.12 -16.44 -3.49
C GLN A 233 -1.18 -17.45 -3.11
N GLN A 234 -2.24 -16.98 -2.46
CA GLN A 234 -3.47 -17.73 -2.23
C GLN A 234 -4.63 -17.05 -2.96
N VAL A 235 -5.30 -17.77 -3.85
CA VAL A 235 -6.34 -17.25 -4.75
C VAL A 235 -7.53 -18.21 -4.81
N GLN A 236 -8.69 -17.79 -5.31
CA GLN A 236 -9.78 -18.72 -5.64
C GLN A 236 -9.66 -19.18 -7.09
N GLU A 237 -10.26 -20.32 -7.42
CA GLU A 237 -10.42 -20.71 -8.81
C GLU A 237 -11.17 -19.64 -9.61
N LEU A 238 -10.85 -19.54 -10.90
CA LEU A 238 -11.36 -18.53 -11.83
C LEU A 238 -10.90 -17.09 -11.57
N ASP A 239 -10.15 -16.83 -10.49
CA ASP A 239 -9.52 -15.53 -10.29
C ASP A 239 -8.36 -15.32 -11.27
N SER A 240 -8.11 -14.07 -11.62
CA SER A 240 -6.93 -13.67 -12.38
C SER A 240 -5.73 -13.56 -11.44
N VAL A 241 -4.67 -14.33 -11.71
CA VAL A 241 -3.43 -14.37 -10.95
C VAL A 241 -2.34 -13.59 -11.70
N THR A 242 -1.51 -12.84 -10.99
CA THR A 242 -0.37 -12.09 -11.57
C THR A 242 0.95 -12.65 -11.06
N LEU A 243 1.85 -13.01 -11.97
CA LEU A 243 3.24 -13.38 -11.66
C LEU A 243 4.14 -12.20 -12.00
N ASP A 244 5.03 -11.81 -11.09
CA ASP A 244 5.82 -10.58 -11.20
C ASP A 244 7.26 -10.78 -10.76
N ALA A 245 8.16 -10.82 -11.75
CA ALA A 245 9.60 -10.95 -11.58
C ALA A 245 10.37 -9.65 -11.81
N THR A 246 9.68 -8.50 -11.83
CA THR A 246 10.30 -7.19 -12.10
C THR A 246 11.27 -6.75 -11.01
N GLN A 247 11.23 -7.36 -9.82
CA GLN A 247 12.16 -7.12 -8.71
C GLN A 247 13.45 -7.98 -8.79
N SER A 248 13.65 -8.72 -9.89
CA SER A 248 14.90 -9.43 -10.14
C SER A 248 16.05 -8.46 -10.36
N VAL A 249 17.27 -8.87 -10.02
CA VAL A 249 18.46 -8.00 -10.09
C VAL A 249 19.59 -8.68 -10.86
N THR A 250 20.22 -7.92 -11.77
CA THR A 250 21.40 -8.32 -12.54
C THR A 250 22.47 -7.24 -12.45
N VAL A 251 23.71 -7.58 -12.81
CA VAL A 251 24.87 -6.68 -12.73
C VAL A 251 24.67 -5.39 -13.53
N ASP A 252 23.98 -5.47 -14.66
CA ASP A 252 23.69 -4.38 -15.59
C ASP A 252 22.28 -3.77 -15.44
N GLY A 253 21.44 -4.37 -14.58
CA GLY A 253 20.03 -4.02 -14.43
C GLY A 253 19.15 -4.35 -15.65
N GLN A 254 19.66 -5.07 -16.64
CA GLN A 254 18.91 -5.47 -17.84
C GLN A 254 18.74 -6.98 -17.89
N PHE A 255 17.50 -7.44 -18.03
CA PHE A 255 17.19 -8.86 -18.08
C PHE A 255 15.90 -9.17 -18.85
N GLY A 256 15.82 -10.39 -19.36
CA GLY A 256 14.58 -11.01 -19.83
C GLY A 256 14.10 -12.09 -18.86
N CYS A 257 12.82 -12.44 -18.94
CA CYS A 257 12.20 -13.46 -18.10
C CYS A 257 11.64 -14.60 -18.97
N LEU A 258 11.59 -15.80 -18.39
CA LEU A 258 10.88 -16.94 -18.95
C LEU A 258 10.20 -17.70 -17.82
N TRP A 259 8.88 -17.71 -17.82
CA TRP A 259 8.06 -18.45 -16.88
C TRP A 259 7.76 -19.85 -17.37
N GLU A 260 7.97 -20.84 -16.51
CA GLU A 260 7.64 -22.24 -16.76
C GLU A 260 6.86 -22.81 -15.58
N GLN A 261 5.77 -23.53 -15.86
CA GLN A 261 5.06 -24.30 -14.84
C GLN A 261 5.85 -25.59 -14.52
N VAL A 262 6.11 -25.86 -13.23
CA VAL A 262 7.15 -26.83 -12.84
C VAL A 262 6.65 -28.27 -12.71
N SER A 263 5.37 -28.53 -12.39
CA SER A 263 4.63 -29.82 -12.62
C SER A 263 3.51 -30.10 -11.62
N ASN A 264 3.39 -29.36 -10.52
CA ASN A 264 2.27 -29.54 -9.61
C ASN A 264 1.02 -28.86 -10.20
N GLY A 265 0.00 -29.65 -10.55
CA GLY A 265 -1.33 -29.15 -10.93
C GLY A 265 -1.67 -29.14 -12.42
N SER A 266 -2.87 -28.65 -12.73
CA SER A 266 -3.39 -28.52 -14.11
C SER A 266 -2.56 -27.53 -14.92
N ALA A 267 -2.29 -27.85 -16.18
CA ALA A 267 -1.62 -26.92 -17.09
C ALA A 267 -2.46 -25.65 -17.27
N VAL A 268 -1.84 -24.48 -17.13
CA VAL A 268 -2.49 -23.18 -17.35
C VAL A 268 -1.80 -22.40 -18.46
N ALA A 269 -2.57 -21.58 -19.16
CA ALA A 269 -2.05 -20.68 -20.19
C ALA A 269 -1.69 -19.33 -19.58
N LEU A 270 -0.41 -18.97 -19.59
CA LEU A 270 0.06 -17.63 -19.28
C LEU A 270 -0.26 -16.68 -20.45
N ALA A 271 -0.58 -15.42 -20.15
CA ALA A 271 -0.83 -14.40 -21.17
C ALA A 271 0.41 -14.15 -22.05
N ASP A 272 1.60 -14.10 -21.42
CA ASP A 272 2.90 -14.08 -22.08
C ASP A 272 3.94 -14.70 -21.15
N GLU A 273 4.50 -15.85 -21.50
CA GLU A 273 5.53 -16.55 -20.71
C GLU A 273 6.87 -15.78 -20.65
N ARG A 274 7.12 -14.84 -21.57
CA ARG A 274 8.38 -14.07 -21.65
C ARG A 274 8.29 -12.71 -20.99
N ALA A 275 7.10 -12.27 -20.61
CA ALA A 275 6.92 -11.03 -19.88
C ALA A 275 7.36 -11.22 -18.42
N CYS A 276 8.21 -10.30 -17.91
CA CYS A 276 8.59 -10.31 -16.49
C CYS A 276 7.40 -10.06 -15.56
N LYS A 277 6.31 -9.49 -16.07
CA LYS A 277 5.03 -9.42 -15.40
C LYS A 277 3.96 -10.02 -16.31
N THR A 278 3.33 -11.11 -15.88
CA THR A 278 2.36 -11.87 -16.69
C THR A 278 1.19 -12.32 -15.85
N THR A 279 0.11 -12.76 -16.49
CA THR A 279 -1.12 -13.18 -15.82
C THR A 279 -1.63 -14.50 -16.35
N PHE A 280 -2.41 -15.22 -15.54
CA PHE A 280 -3.20 -16.36 -15.97
C PHE A 280 -4.50 -16.43 -15.14
N MET A 281 -5.47 -17.22 -15.59
CA MET A 281 -6.69 -17.49 -14.84
C MET A 281 -6.55 -18.79 -14.07
N ALA A 282 -6.83 -18.76 -12.76
CA ALA A 282 -6.79 -19.94 -11.92
C ALA A 282 -7.79 -21.01 -12.44
N PRO A 283 -7.36 -22.26 -12.63
CA PRO A 283 -8.21 -23.30 -13.22
C PRO A 283 -9.34 -23.70 -12.29
N LEU A 284 -10.49 -24.07 -12.88
CA LEU A 284 -11.57 -24.74 -12.17
C LEU A 284 -11.10 -26.09 -11.62
N LYS A 285 -11.57 -26.45 -10.44
CA LYS A 285 -11.24 -27.70 -9.77
C LYS A 285 -12.42 -28.64 -9.66
N SER A 286 -12.09 -29.92 -9.64
CA SER A 286 -13.03 -30.97 -9.22
C SER A 286 -12.90 -31.18 -7.71
N GLY A 287 -13.90 -30.72 -6.95
CA GLY A 287 -14.03 -30.98 -5.51
C GLY A 287 -13.57 -29.84 -4.60
N ASN A 288 -13.74 -30.04 -3.28
CA ASN A 288 -13.62 -28.97 -2.28
C ASN A 288 -12.24 -28.86 -1.61
N GLN A 289 -11.17 -29.36 -2.25
CA GLN A 289 -9.82 -29.33 -1.68
C GLN A 289 -8.94 -28.28 -2.36
N ALA A 290 -8.07 -27.64 -1.58
CA ALA A 290 -7.03 -26.77 -2.11
C ALA A 290 -6.04 -27.57 -2.98
N THR A 291 -5.46 -26.90 -3.96
CA THR A 291 -4.42 -27.45 -4.85
C THR A 291 -3.44 -26.33 -5.14
N SER A 292 -2.19 -26.67 -5.42
CA SER A 292 -1.16 -25.69 -5.76
C SER A 292 -0.67 -25.81 -7.20
N ILE A 293 -0.20 -24.69 -7.75
CA ILE A 293 0.58 -24.63 -8.99
C ILE A 293 1.88 -23.91 -8.70
N ASP A 294 3.01 -24.54 -9.05
CA ASP A 294 4.32 -23.94 -8.91
C ASP A 294 4.80 -23.38 -10.25
N PHE A 295 5.23 -22.12 -10.24
CA PHE A 295 5.90 -21.49 -11.37
C PHE A 295 7.35 -21.24 -11.05
N LYS A 296 8.21 -21.44 -12.04
CA LYS A 296 9.62 -21.05 -12.00
C LYS A 296 9.83 -19.94 -13.02
N VAL A 297 10.40 -18.83 -12.60
CA VAL A 297 10.95 -17.83 -13.52
C VAL A 297 12.42 -18.12 -13.72
N THR A 298 12.87 -18.12 -14.98
CA THR A 298 14.28 -18.03 -15.34
C THR A 298 14.54 -16.61 -15.82
N VAL A 299 15.45 -15.91 -15.16
CA VAL A 299 15.89 -14.57 -15.50
C VAL A 299 17.22 -14.68 -16.23
N THR A 300 17.34 -13.99 -17.37
CA THR A 300 18.55 -14.00 -18.20
C THR A 300 19.04 -12.59 -18.41
N ASP A 301 20.29 -12.31 -18.04
CA ASP A 301 20.90 -10.98 -18.22
C ASP A 301 21.46 -10.76 -19.64
N SER A 302 22.00 -9.57 -19.92
CA SER A 302 22.57 -9.27 -21.25
C SER A 302 23.80 -10.12 -21.59
N ALA A 303 24.46 -10.70 -20.58
CA ALA A 303 25.61 -11.58 -20.72
C ALA A 303 25.22 -13.07 -20.86
N GLN A 304 23.93 -13.37 -20.99
CA GLN A 304 23.38 -14.73 -21.11
C GLN A 304 23.63 -15.61 -19.88
N ARG A 305 23.82 -14.99 -18.70
CA ARG A 305 23.83 -15.69 -17.42
C ARG A 305 22.39 -15.83 -16.94
N ASN A 306 22.12 -16.89 -16.19
CA ASN A 306 20.78 -17.22 -15.73
C ASN A 306 20.71 -17.29 -14.21
N GLY A 307 19.59 -16.83 -13.66
CA GLY A 307 19.13 -17.11 -12.30
C GLY A 307 17.72 -17.66 -12.37
N ALA A 308 17.30 -18.41 -11.36
CA ALA A 308 15.95 -18.93 -11.30
C ALA A 308 15.37 -18.81 -9.89
N ASP A 309 14.07 -18.60 -9.82
CA ASP A 309 13.31 -18.55 -8.58
C ASP A 309 11.91 -19.15 -8.82
N THR A 310 11.24 -19.56 -7.75
CA THR A 310 9.94 -20.22 -7.79
C THR A 310 8.91 -19.52 -6.93
N VAL A 311 7.66 -19.54 -7.38
CA VAL A 311 6.50 -19.06 -6.63
C VAL A 311 5.40 -20.11 -6.62
N ASN A 312 4.82 -20.34 -5.45
CA ASN A 312 3.69 -21.24 -5.24
C ASN A 312 2.38 -20.47 -5.31
N ILE A 313 1.42 -21.00 -6.08
CA ILE A 313 0.06 -20.47 -6.16
C ILE A 313 -0.89 -21.51 -5.55
N GLU A 314 -1.31 -21.29 -4.31
CA GLU A 314 -2.36 -22.07 -3.69
C GLU A 314 -3.73 -21.57 -4.17
N ILE A 315 -4.48 -22.46 -4.81
CA ILE A 315 -5.81 -22.16 -5.30
C ILE A 315 -6.80 -22.75 -4.28
N LEU A 316 -7.85 -22.01 -3.94
CA LEU A 316 -8.96 -22.45 -3.10
C LEU A 316 -10.22 -22.67 -3.95
N PRO A 317 -11.11 -23.59 -3.58
CA PRO A 317 -12.42 -23.73 -4.23
C PRO A 317 -13.21 -22.42 -4.12
N LYS A 318 -13.93 -22.04 -5.18
CA LYS A 318 -14.81 -20.88 -5.14
C LYS A 318 -16.11 -21.28 -4.45
N PRO A 319 -16.58 -20.54 -3.42
CA PRO A 319 -17.78 -20.91 -2.68
C PRO A 319 -19.05 -20.57 -3.48
N LEU A 320 -19.29 -21.28 -4.58
CA LEU A 320 -20.47 -21.09 -5.45
C LEU A 320 -21.79 -21.58 -4.83
N GLY A 321 -21.73 -22.14 -3.61
CA GLY A 321 -22.91 -22.61 -2.88
C GLY A 321 -23.48 -23.92 -3.42
N LYS A 322 -24.61 -24.34 -2.85
CA LYS A 322 -25.43 -25.50 -3.27
C LYS A 322 -26.78 -25.08 -3.81
N LEU A 323 -26.96 -23.80 -4.03
CA LEU A 323 -28.17 -23.17 -4.51
C LEU A 323 -27.91 -22.71 -5.94
N ASN A 324 -28.98 -22.61 -6.72
CA ASN A 324 -28.94 -21.80 -7.93
C ASN A 324 -28.70 -20.35 -7.52
N ASP A 325 -28.18 -19.57 -8.47
CA ASP A 325 -28.16 -18.13 -8.33
C ASP A 325 -29.45 -17.51 -8.86
N THR A 326 -29.53 -16.19 -8.88
CA THR A 326 -30.71 -15.47 -9.36
C THR A 326 -30.90 -15.57 -10.89
N GLY A 327 -29.83 -15.91 -11.63
CA GLY A 327 -29.82 -15.92 -13.10
C GLY A 327 -29.52 -14.55 -13.72
N THR A 328 -29.12 -13.57 -12.93
CA THR A 328 -28.85 -12.20 -13.38
C THR A 328 -27.42 -12.10 -13.91
N ALA A 329 -27.26 -12.00 -15.23
CA ALA A 329 -25.93 -11.89 -15.87
C ALA A 329 -25.55 -10.47 -16.32
N LYS A 330 -26.32 -9.45 -15.91
CA LYS A 330 -26.16 -8.07 -16.36
C LYS A 330 -26.11 -7.10 -15.18
N CYS A 331 -25.30 -6.07 -15.34
CA CYS A 331 -25.17 -4.99 -14.38
C CYS A 331 -25.94 -3.75 -14.83
N TYR A 332 -26.43 -2.95 -13.88
CA TYR A 332 -27.25 -1.78 -14.10
C TYR A 332 -26.78 -0.60 -13.26
N ASN A 333 -27.00 0.61 -13.76
CA ASN A 333 -27.06 1.81 -12.94
C ASN A 333 -28.53 2.15 -12.64
N ASN A 334 -28.79 3.32 -12.06
CA ASN A 334 -30.15 3.75 -11.72
C ASN A 334 -31.13 3.92 -12.91
N THR A 335 -30.65 3.89 -14.16
CA THR A 335 -31.40 4.24 -15.37
C THR A 335 -31.22 3.27 -16.55
N SER A 336 -30.12 2.51 -16.61
CA SER A 336 -29.78 1.66 -17.76
C SER A 336 -28.86 0.49 -17.38
N GLU A 337 -28.78 -0.49 -18.27
CA GLU A 337 -27.72 -1.51 -18.27
C GLU A 337 -26.33 -0.84 -18.43
N ILE A 338 -25.32 -1.40 -17.76
CA ILE A 338 -23.91 -0.99 -17.81
C ILE A 338 -22.99 -2.22 -17.86
N SER A 339 -21.72 -2.01 -18.20
CA SER A 339 -20.71 -3.05 -18.02
C SER A 339 -20.50 -3.33 -16.53
N CYS A 340 -20.40 -4.62 -16.19
CA CYS A 340 -19.97 -5.08 -14.88
C CYS A 340 -18.49 -4.70 -14.60
N GLY A 341 -18.11 -4.68 -13.32
CA GLY A 341 -16.82 -4.19 -12.82
C GLY A 341 -16.78 -2.67 -12.66
N ASN A 342 -17.94 -2.00 -12.61
CA ASN A 342 -17.99 -0.55 -12.49
C ASN A 342 -17.75 -0.11 -11.04
N SER A 343 -16.76 0.75 -10.81
CA SER A 343 -16.39 1.22 -9.46
C SER A 343 -17.46 2.06 -8.76
N ASP A 344 -18.37 2.69 -9.50
CA ASP A 344 -19.46 3.51 -8.96
C ASP A 344 -20.67 2.64 -8.53
N PHE A 345 -20.76 1.43 -9.10
CA PHE A 345 -21.82 0.47 -8.81
C PHE A 345 -21.23 -0.93 -8.53
N PRO A 346 -20.40 -1.08 -7.48
CA PRO A 346 -19.71 -2.34 -7.19
C PRO A 346 -20.64 -3.36 -6.50
N GLY A 347 -20.33 -4.64 -6.64
CA GLY A 347 -20.99 -5.71 -5.89
C GLY A 347 -22.39 -6.01 -6.42
N GLN A 348 -22.58 -5.86 -7.72
CA GLN A 348 -23.82 -6.27 -8.36
C GLN A 348 -23.92 -7.79 -8.42
N ASP A 349 -25.16 -8.26 -8.47
CA ASP A 349 -25.49 -9.69 -8.49
C ASP A 349 -24.75 -10.44 -9.60
N ALA A 350 -24.76 -9.90 -10.82
CA ALA A 350 -24.04 -10.44 -11.98
C ALA A 350 -22.50 -10.50 -11.87
N GLU A 351 -21.92 -9.92 -10.82
CA GLU A 351 -20.47 -9.93 -10.56
C GLU A 351 -20.06 -11.03 -9.59
N LEU A 352 -21.02 -11.65 -8.90
CA LEU A 352 -20.80 -12.59 -7.81
C LEU A 352 -21.56 -13.88 -8.04
N GLY A 353 -21.24 -14.91 -7.25
CA GLY A 353 -21.98 -16.16 -7.30
C GLY A 353 -21.76 -16.98 -8.58
N ARG A 354 -22.74 -17.83 -8.90
CA ARG A 354 -22.67 -18.89 -9.91
C ARG A 354 -22.94 -18.36 -11.32
N ASP A 355 -23.81 -17.36 -11.47
CA ASP A 355 -24.12 -16.76 -12.78
C ASP A 355 -22.96 -15.93 -13.34
N ALA A 356 -22.17 -15.26 -12.49
CA ALA A 356 -20.98 -14.50 -12.89
C ALA A 356 -19.86 -15.36 -13.54
N VAL A 357 -19.86 -16.68 -13.30
CA VAL A 357 -18.82 -17.60 -13.76
C VAL A 357 -19.35 -18.76 -14.60
N VAL A 358 -20.62 -18.71 -15.02
CA VAL A 358 -21.30 -19.83 -15.70
C VAL A 358 -20.56 -20.34 -16.94
N GLN A 359 -19.88 -19.46 -17.68
CA GLN A 359 -19.11 -19.82 -18.88
C GLN A 359 -17.99 -20.82 -18.59
N PHE A 360 -17.58 -20.94 -17.33
CA PHE A 360 -16.55 -21.87 -16.88
C PHE A 360 -17.12 -23.10 -16.18
N LEU A 361 -18.42 -23.10 -15.84
CA LEU A 361 -19.04 -24.20 -15.11
C LEU A 361 -19.62 -25.26 -16.07
N PRO A 362 -19.25 -26.54 -15.90
CA PRO A 362 -19.90 -27.61 -16.65
C PRO A 362 -21.36 -27.76 -16.19
N LYS A 363 -22.29 -27.88 -17.13
CA LYS A 363 -23.69 -28.26 -16.87
C LYS A 363 -23.94 -29.70 -17.29
N SER A 364 -24.70 -30.44 -16.48
CA SER A 364 -25.11 -31.81 -16.80
C SER A 364 -26.37 -31.86 -17.66
N GLY A 365 -27.26 -30.89 -17.46
CA GLY A 365 -28.44 -30.63 -18.28
C GLY A 365 -28.35 -29.25 -18.92
N GLU A 366 -29.47 -28.53 -18.95
CA GLU A 366 -29.57 -27.19 -19.55
C GLU A 366 -30.36 -26.26 -18.62
N GLY A 367 -30.38 -24.96 -18.93
CA GLY A 367 -31.04 -23.96 -18.12
C GLY A 367 -30.37 -22.60 -18.30
N ASN A 368 -31.07 -21.53 -17.97
CA ASN A 368 -30.50 -20.19 -18.07
C ASN A 368 -29.39 -19.99 -17.01
N GLN A 369 -28.30 -19.29 -17.36
CA GLN A 369 -27.23 -18.86 -16.42
C GLN A 369 -26.88 -19.87 -15.30
N ALA A 370 -27.14 -19.55 -14.03
CA ALA A 370 -26.79 -20.40 -12.90
C ALA A 370 -27.60 -21.70 -12.79
N PHE A 371 -28.70 -21.85 -13.52
CA PHE A 371 -29.58 -23.02 -13.44
C PHE A 371 -29.09 -24.19 -14.30
N ASP A 372 -29.20 -25.41 -13.79
CA ASP A 372 -28.85 -26.63 -14.50
C ASP A 372 -29.88 -27.72 -14.23
N PHE A 373 -30.73 -28.01 -15.22
CA PHE A 373 -31.91 -28.85 -15.11
C PHE A 373 -31.91 -30.01 -16.12
N THR A 374 -32.29 -31.19 -15.62
CA THR A 374 -32.49 -32.41 -16.43
C THR A 374 -33.95 -32.82 -16.40
N LYS A 375 -34.55 -33.11 -17.56
CA LYS A 375 -35.94 -33.57 -17.69
C LYS A 375 -36.05 -35.07 -17.44
N PHE A 376 -37.14 -35.49 -16.79
CA PHE A 376 -37.43 -36.88 -16.49
C PHE A 376 -38.88 -37.24 -16.82
N SER A 377 -39.09 -38.50 -17.24
CA SER A 377 -40.42 -39.10 -17.41
C SER A 377 -41.09 -39.39 -16.06
N GLU A 378 -42.35 -39.85 -16.07
CA GLU A 378 -43.08 -40.26 -14.86
C GLU A 378 -42.47 -41.49 -14.17
N GLU A 379 -41.74 -42.33 -14.92
CA GLU A 379 -40.99 -43.47 -14.39
C GLU A 379 -39.60 -43.09 -13.87
N PHE A 380 -39.24 -41.80 -13.90
CA PHE A 380 -37.92 -41.28 -13.52
C PHE A 380 -36.78 -41.73 -14.44
N GLU A 381 -37.06 -41.89 -15.73
CA GLU A 381 -36.03 -42.07 -16.76
C GLU A 381 -35.59 -40.72 -17.34
N PRO A 382 -34.26 -40.47 -17.50
CA PRO A 382 -33.75 -39.20 -18.01
C PRO A 382 -34.14 -39.01 -19.48
N LEU A 383 -34.52 -37.78 -19.82
CA LEU A 383 -34.97 -37.39 -21.15
C LEU A 383 -34.00 -36.43 -21.80
N THR A 384 -34.02 -36.40 -23.14
CA THR A 384 -33.24 -35.43 -23.92
C THR A 384 -33.71 -34.01 -23.67
N VAL A 385 -32.82 -33.02 -23.80
CA VAL A 385 -33.11 -31.59 -23.62
C VAL A 385 -34.36 -31.11 -24.37
N GLY A 386 -34.54 -31.55 -25.62
CA GLY A 386 -35.65 -31.16 -26.49
C GLY A 386 -37.00 -31.85 -26.20
N ALA A 387 -37.07 -32.71 -25.17
CA ALA A 387 -38.33 -33.38 -24.82
C ALA A 387 -39.40 -32.35 -24.40
N THR A 388 -40.56 -32.47 -25.01
CA THR A 388 -41.75 -31.64 -24.70
C THR A 388 -42.71 -32.32 -23.73
N ASP A 389 -42.58 -33.63 -23.57
CA ASP A 389 -43.35 -34.44 -22.64
C ASP A 389 -42.42 -34.96 -21.55
N PHE A 390 -42.64 -34.50 -20.31
CA PHE A 390 -41.83 -34.80 -19.14
C PHE A 390 -42.65 -34.45 -17.88
N SER A 391 -42.39 -35.16 -16.79
CA SER A 391 -43.23 -35.14 -15.59
C SER A 391 -42.50 -34.57 -14.37
N CYS A 392 -41.17 -34.62 -14.36
CA CYS A 392 -40.35 -34.03 -13.31
C CYS A 392 -39.05 -33.46 -13.87
N VAL A 393 -38.44 -32.58 -13.09
CA VAL A 393 -37.16 -31.94 -13.39
C VAL A 393 -36.22 -32.16 -12.23
N LEU A 394 -35.03 -32.68 -12.51
CA LEU A 394 -33.92 -32.70 -11.56
C LEU A 394 -33.15 -31.40 -11.70
N ASP A 395 -32.97 -30.70 -10.59
CA ASP A 395 -32.00 -29.62 -10.45
C ASP A 395 -30.64 -30.22 -10.10
N ASN A 396 -29.70 -30.14 -11.05
CA ASN A 396 -28.36 -30.71 -10.93
C ASN A 396 -27.47 -29.91 -9.96
N VAL A 397 -27.84 -28.68 -9.61
CA VAL A 397 -27.12 -27.86 -8.63
C VAL A 397 -27.51 -28.24 -7.20
N THR A 398 -28.82 -28.34 -6.93
CA THR A 398 -29.33 -28.66 -5.58
C THR A 398 -29.49 -30.15 -5.30
N GLY A 399 -29.64 -30.97 -6.34
CA GLY A 399 -30.04 -32.37 -6.25
C GLY A 399 -31.53 -32.58 -5.93
N LEU A 400 -32.36 -31.54 -6.06
CA LEU A 400 -33.80 -31.60 -5.83
C LEU A 400 -34.54 -32.01 -7.09
N ILE A 401 -35.60 -32.79 -6.92
CA ILE A 401 -36.49 -33.20 -7.98
C ILE A 401 -37.81 -32.47 -7.80
N TRP A 402 -38.22 -31.77 -8.85
CA TRP A 402 -39.39 -30.90 -8.86
C TRP A 402 -40.51 -31.50 -9.68
N GLU A 403 -41.73 -31.38 -9.16
CA GLU A 403 -42.95 -31.74 -9.87
C GLU A 403 -43.13 -30.78 -11.06
N VAL A 404 -43.42 -31.32 -12.24
CA VAL A 404 -43.95 -30.54 -13.36
C VAL A 404 -45.47 -30.66 -13.35
N LYS A 405 -46.16 -29.53 -13.23
CA LYS A 405 -47.63 -29.49 -13.23
C LYS A 405 -48.17 -29.91 -14.59
N GLU A 406 -49.36 -30.51 -14.58
CA GLU A 406 -50.08 -30.80 -15.80
C GLU A 406 -50.74 -29.54 -16.35
N VAL A 407 -50.90 -29.48 -17.68
CA VAL A 407 -51.59 -28.39 -18.37
C VAL A 407 -52.97 -28.11 -17.76
N THR A 408 -53.37 -26.84 -17.72
CA THR A 408 -54.71 -26.48 -17.25
C THR A 408 -55.78 -27.12 -18.13
N ALA A 409 -56.59 -28.00 -17.54
CA ALA A 409 -57.63 -28.75 -18.23
C ALA A 409 -58.79 -29.09 -17.27
N GLY A 410 -60.00 -29.15 -17.80
CA GLY A 410 -61.22 -29.37 -17.02
C GLY A 410 -61.67 -28.13 -16.23
N THR A 411 -62.70 -28.31 -15.40
CA THR A 411 -63.27 -27.25 -14.54
C THR A 411 -63.22 -27.70 -13.09
N LEU A 412 -62.71 -26.86 -12.19
CA LEU A 412 -62.68 -27.16 -10.75
C LEU A 412 -64.08 -27.55 -10.22
N PRO A 413 -64.19 -28.60 -9.38
CA PRO A 413 -63.12 -29.46 -8.87
C PRO A 413 -62.74 -30.64 -9.78
N ASN A 414 -63.41 -30.82 -10.94
CA ASN A 414 -63.25 -31.96 -11.85
C ASN A 414 -62.00 -31.81 -12.73
N THR A 415 -60.84 -31.95 -12.11
CA THR A 415 -59.52 -31.86 -12.73
C THR A 415 -58.69 -33.09 -12.41
N SER A 416 -57.56 -33.28 -13.10
CA SER A 416 -56.54 -34.25 -12.70
C SER A 416 -55.85 -33.80 -11.40
N THR A 417 -55.26 -34.74 -10.66
CA THR A 417 -54.63 -34.49 -9.35
C THR A 417 -53.58 -33.38 -9.39
N ARG A 418 -52.70 -33.39 -10.40
CA ARG A 418 -51.57 -32.44 -10.54
C ARG A 418 -51.87 -31.30 -11.52
N ASN A 419 -53.14 -31.03 -11.80
CA ASN A 419 -53.52 -29.95 -12.71
C ASN A 419 -53.02 -28.59 -12.20
N ALA A 420 -52.44 -27.76 -13.10
CA ALA A 420 -51.89 -26.46 -12.73
C ALA A 420 -52.90 -25.51 -12.05
N GLN A 421 -54.20 -25.64 -12.32
CA GLN A 421 -55.22 -24.76 -11.73
C GLN A 421 -55.64 -25.14 -10.30
N ASN A 422 -55.27 -26.33 -9.83
CA ASN A 422 -55.61 -26.79 -8.49
C ASN A 422 -54.90 -25.93 -7.44
N HIS A 423 -55.63 -25.58 -6.39
CA HIS A 423 -55.11 -24.75 -5.31
C HIS A 423 -55.63 -25.22 -3.96
N TYR A 424 -54.85 -25.00 -2.91
CA TYR A 424 -54.99 -25.71 -1.65
C TYR A 424 -54.89 -24.75 -0.47
N THR A 425 -55.61 -25.02 0.62
CA THR A 425 -55.34 -24.37 1.91
C THR A 425 -54.07 -24.95 2.51
N TRP A 426 -53.37 -24.16 3.32
CA TRP A 426 -52.13 -24.58 3.97
C TRP A 426 -52.46 -25.53 5.13
N TYR A 427 -52.57 -26.82 4.83
CA TYR A 427 -52.82 -27.89 5.80
C TYR A 427 -51.81 -29.00 5.57
N LEU A 428 -51.01 -29.27 6.60
CA LEU A 428 -49.99 -30.32 6.66
C LEU A 428 -50.20 -31.13 7.95
N THR A 429 -50.10 -32.45 7.87
CA THR A 429 -50.23 -33.32 9.05
C THR A 429 -49.16 -32.98 10.07
N GLY A 430 -49.54 -32.77 11.34
CA GLY A 430 -48.63 -32.36 12.41
C GLY A 430 -48.31 -30.85 12.44
N GLY A 431 -48.82 -30.05 11.50
CA GLY A 431 -48.72 -28.59 11.49
C GLY A 431 -49.74 -27.91 12.41
N ALA A 432 -49.42 -26.70 12.87
CA ALA A 432 -50.32 -25.92 13.74
C ALA A 432 -51.63 -25.50 13.03
N ASN A 433 -52.75 -26.03 13.56
CA ASN A 433 -54.12 -25.50 13.67
C ASN A 433 -54.67 -24.68 12.49
N VAL A 434 -55.10 -25.39 11.44
CA VAL A 434 -56.09 -24.87 10.48
C VAL A 434 -56.90 -26.04 9.94
N ASP A 435 -58.21 -25.83 9.77
CA ASP A 435 -59.04 -26.80 9.07
C ASP A 435 -58.68 -26.82 7.58
N PRO A 436 -58.59 -28.01 6.95
CA PRO A 436 -58.34 -28.08 5.53
C PRO A 436 -59.55 -27.56 4.74
N GLY A 437 -59.32 -27.05 3.53
CA GLY A 437 -60.39 -26.63 2.63
C GLY A 437 -61.34 -27.79 2.32
N ALA A 438 -62.62 -27.49 2.04
CA ALA A 438 -63.61 -28.53 1.80
C ALA A 438 -63.24 -29.43 0.60
N ALA A 439 -63.53 -30.72 0.70
CA ALA A 439 -63.34 -31.70 -0.38
C ALA A 439 -64.05 -31.27 -1.67
N ASN A 440 -63.51 -31.65 -2.83
CA ASN A 440 -64.12 -31.39 -4.12
C ASN A 440 -64.53 -29.92 -4.34
N THR A 441 -63.64 -28.97 -4.02
CA THR A 441 -63.88 -27.54 -4.27
C THR A 441 -62.80 -26.95 -5.18
N THR A 442 -61.59 -26.79 -4.65
CA THR A 442 -60.45 -26.18 -5.35
C THR A 442 -59.45 -27.22 -5.88
N CYS A 443 -59.79 -28.49 -5.70
CA CYS A 443 -59.00 -29.66 -6.02
C CYS A 443 -59.94 -30.89 -6.18
N PRO A 444 -59.48 -31.98 -6.83
CA PRO A 444 -60.29 -33.20 -7.05
C PRO A 444 -60.33 -34.18 -5.86
N GLN A 445 -59.70 -33.87 -4.73
CA GLN A 445 -59.59 -34.78 -3.59
C GLN A 445 -60.91 -34.89 -2.81
N ASN A 446 -61.31 -36.13 -2.50
CA ASN A 446 -62.56 -36.48 -1.83
C ASN A 446 -62.57 -36.30 -0.31
N ASN A 447 -61.39 -36.18 0.33
CA ASN A 447 -61.26 -35.99 1.77
C ASN A 447 -61.27 -34.49 2.14
N HIS A 448 -60.39 -33.70 1.53
CA HIS A 448 -60.27 -32.25 1.71
C HIS A 448 -59.32 -31.63 0.66
N CYS A 449 -59.40 -30.32 0.46
CA CYS A 449 -58.49 -29.54 -0.40
C CYS A 449 -57.42 -28.77 0.39
N GLY A 450 -56.66 -29.54 1.17
CA GLY A 450 -55.47 -29.07 1.87
C GLY A 450 -54.20 -29.65 1.24
N VAL A 451 -53.06 -28.98 1.39
CA VAL A 451 -51.77 -29.43 0.79
C VAL A 451 -51.48 -30.91 1.06
N GLN A 452 -51.74 -31.39 2.28
CA GLN A 452 -51.49 -32.78 2.65
C GLN A 452 -52.22 -33.79 1.74
N ALA A 453 -53.45 -33.50 1.31
CA ALA A 453 -54.20 -34.44 0.47
C ALA A 453 -53.55 -34.60 -0.93
N LEU A 454 -52.92 -33.53 -1.44
CA LEU A 454 -52.11 -33.62 -2.65
C LEU A 454 -50.86 -34.47 -2.41
N ILE A 455 -50.13 -34.21 -1.32
CA ILE A 455 -48.93 -34.96 -0.95
C ILE A 455 -49.23 -36.45 -0.84
N ASP A 456 -50.25 -36.83 -0.07
CA ASP A 456 -50.64 -38.23 0.15
C ASP A 456 -51.00 -38.93 -1.17
N THR A 457 -51.72 -38.23 -2.06
CA THR A 457 -52.13 -38.80 -3.35
C THR A 457 -50.93 -39.00 -4.29
N VAL A 458 -50.02 -38.03 -4.36
CA VAL A 458 -48.83 -38.10 -5.22
C VAL A 458 -47.85 -39.16 -4.71
N ASN A 459 -47.69 -39.28 -3.39
CA ASN A 459 -46.83 -40.29 -2.77
C ASN A 459 -47.40 -41.70 -2.91
N ALA A 460 -48.71 -41.88 -2.78
CA ALA A 460 -49.36 -43.17 -3.03
C ALA A 460 -49.21 -43.64 -4.49
N ALA A 461 -49.02 -42.71 -5.43
CA ALA A 461 -48.79 -43.01 -6.85
C ALA A 461 -47.32 -43.29 -7.19
N SER A 462 -46.38 -43.14 -6.24
CA SER A 462 -44.93 -43.23 -6.49
C SER A 462 -44.48 -42.37 -7.67
N PHE A 463 -45.07 -41.18 -7.80
CA PHE A 463 -44.86 -40.31 -8.96
C PHE A 463 -43.39 -40.00 -9.20
N CYS A 464 -42.94 -40.09 -10.46
CA CYS A 464 -41.54 -39.82 -10.82
C CYS A 464 -40.58 -40.70 -10.01
N GLY A 465 -40.95 -41.98 -9.88
CA GLY A 465 -40.15 -43.03 -9.26
C GLY A 465 -39.95 -42.88 -7.74
N GLY A 466 -40.74 -42.05 -7.04
CA GLY A 466 -40.57 -41.79 -5.62
C GLY A 466 -41.86 -41.44 -4.88
N ASN A 467 -41.87 -41.66 -3.58
CA ASN A 467 -43.03 -41.49 -2.68
C ASN A 467 -42.74 -40.57 -1.48
N ASN A 468 -41.69 -39.75 -1.57
CA ASN A 468 -41.24 -38.80 -0.55
C ASN A 468 -41.46 -37.33 -0.98
N TRP A 469 -42.51 -37.07 -1.77
CA TRP A 469 -42.89 -35.72 -2.15
C TRP A 469 -43.37 -34.92 -0.95
N ARG A 470 -42.96 -33.66 -0.90
CA ARG A 470 -43.33 -32.71 0.15
C ARG A 470 -43.53 -31.32 -0.42
N LEU A 471 -44.09 -30.45 0.41
CA LEU A 471 -44.07 -29.03 0.15
C LEU A 471 -42.62 -28.50 0.27
N PRO A 472 -42.17 -27.59 -0.61
CA PRO A 472 -40.83 -27.03 -0.54
C PRO A 472 -40.68 -26.07 0.62
N THR A 473 -39.46 -25.97 1.13
CA THR A 473 -39.06 -24.86 1.98
C THR A 473 -39.00 -23.57 1.17
N TYR A 474 -38.97 -22.45 1.88
CA TYR A 474 -38.83 -21.12 1.33
C TYR A 474 -37.60 -21.02 0.42
N MET A 475 -36.44 -21.44 0.93
CA MET A 475 -35.19 -21.38 0.16
C MET A 475 -35.24 -22.28 -1.07
N GLU A 476 -35.80 -23.49 -0.98
CA GLU A 476 -35.91 -24.37 -2.14
C GLU A 476 -36.81 -23.77 -3.23
N LEU A 477 -37.94 -23.19 -2.85
CA LEU A 477 -38.87 -22.60 -3.81
C LEU A 477 -38.33 -21.30 -4.41
N ALA A 478 -37.70 -20.44 -3.60
CA ALA A 478 -37.02 -19.23 -4.07
C ALA A 478 -35.88 -19.57 -5.04
N ASN A 479 -35.23 -20.72 -4.86
CA ASN A 479 -34.14 -21.20 -5.69
C ASN A 479 -34.54 -21.67 -7.11
N LEU A 480 -35.83 -21.58 -7.47
CA LEU A 480 -36.30 -21.76 -8.84
C LEU A 480 -36.53 -20.45 -9.60
N LEU A 481 -36.37 -19.30 -8.94
CA LEU A 481 -36.68 -18.00 -9.51
C LEU A 481 -35.51 -17.50 -10.37
N ASP A 482 -35.68 -17.56 -11.68
CA ASP A 482 -34.82 -16.92 -12.67
C ASP A 482 -35.27 -15.47 -12.89
N HIS A 483 -34.55 -14.53 -12.27
CA HIS A 483 -34.80 -13.09 -12.37
C HIS A 483 -34.49 -12.50 -13.75
N ASN A 484 -33.92 -13.31 -14.65
CA ASN A 484 -33.66 -12.96 -16.04
C ASN A 484 -34.64 -13.66 -17.00
N SER A 485 -35.65 -14.36 -16.47
CA SER A 485 -36.73 -14.96 -17.28
C SER A 485 -37.57 -13.88 -17.99
N SER A 486 -37.88 -14.14 -19.27
CA SER A 486 -38.68 -13.25 -20.12
C SER A 486 -40.17 -13.66 -20.22
N GLY A 487 -40.58 -14.72 -19.53
CA GLY A 487 -41.91 -15.36 -19.68
C GLY A 487 -43.09 -14.67 -19.00
N GLY A 488 -42.87 -13.51 -18.35
CA GLY A 488 -43.87 -12.86 -17.50
C GLY A 488 -44.03 -13.51 -16.12
N TYR A 489 -43.21 -14.52 -15.83
CA TYR A 489 -43.01 -15.20 -14.54
C TYR A 489 -41.55 -15.65 -14.44
N LEU A 490 -41.09 -15.90 -13.21
CA LEU A 490 -39.68 -16.17 -12.90
C LEU A 490 -39.29 -17.64 -13.01
N LEU A 491 -40.23 -18.55 -13.28
CA LEU A 491 -39.88 -19.95 -13.56
C LEU A 491 -39.42 -20.12 -15.02
N ASP A 492 -38.38 -20.93 -15.26
CA ASP A 492 -37.93 -21.23 -16.64
C ASP A 492 -39.06 -21.97 -17.41
N PRO A 493 -39.61 -21.38 -18.49
CA PRO A 493 -40.73 -21.96 -19.23
C PRO A 493 -40.39 -23.29 -19.93
N ASN A 494 -39.10 -23.58 -20.19
CA ASN A 494 -38.69 -24.84 -20.82
C ASN A 494 -38.75 -26.05 -19.87
N TYR A 495 -38.75 -25.77 -18.56
CA TYR A 495 -38.72 -26.76 -17.48
C TYR A 495 -39.97 -26.71 -16.60
N PHE A 496 -40.59 -25.56 -16.48
CA PHE A 496 -41.82 -25.36 -15.72
C PHE A 496 -42.90 -24.68 -16.60
N PRO A 497 -43.33 -25.33 -17.71
CA PRO A 497 -44.20 -24.72 -18.71
C PRO A 497 -45.62 -24.42 -18.20
N ASN A 498 -46.09 -25.17 -17.19
CA ASN A 498 -47.47 -25.15 -16.75
C ASN A 498 -47.64 -24.31 -15.49
N VAL A 499 -47.79 -23.00 -15.68
CA VAL A 499 -48.07 -22.00 -14.64
C VAL A 499 -49.55 -21.60 -14.71
N PRO A 500 -50.30 -21.56 -13.58
CA PRO A 500 -51.70 -21.17 -13.58
C PRO A 500 -51.90 -19.71 -14.01
N ALA A 501 -53.05 -19.43 -14.63
CA ALA A 501 -53.43 -18.06 -14.98
C ALA A 501 -53.63 -17.20 -13.72
N GLU A 502 -52.96 -16.04 -13.66
CA GLU A 502 -53.08 -15.07 -12.56
C GLU A 502 -54.54 -14.67 -12.30
N ALA A 503 -55.34 -14.55 -13.35
CA ALA A 503 -56.75 -14.14 -13.27
C ALA A 503 -57.62 -15.07 -12.40
N LEU A 504 -57.20 -16.31 -12.14
CA LEU A 504 -57.97 -17.26 -11.34
C LEU A 504 -58.01 -16.87 -9.85
N LEU A 505 -56.88 -16.43 -9.29
CA LEU A 505 -56.79 -16.04 -7.87
C LEU A 505 -56.37 -14.57 -7.67
N GLY A 506 -56.07 -13.85 -8.74
CA GLY A 506 -55.51 -12.49 -8.71
C GLY A 506 -54.02 -12.44 -8.32
N HIS A 507 -53.33 -13.59 -8.32
CA HIS A 507 -51.92 -13.74 -7.98
C HIS A 507 -51.36 -15.09 -8.44
N GLN A 508 -50.05 -15.28 -8.43
CA GLN A 508 -49.38 -16.56 -8.64
C GLN A 508 -48.57 -16.99 -7.40
N TYR A 509 -49.19 -16.88 -6.23
CA TYR A 509 -48.62 -17.33 -4.95
C TYR A 509 -48.53 -18.85 -4.85
N TYR A 510 -47.35 -19.34 -4.48
CA TYR A 510 -47.07 -20.74 -4.18
C TYR A 510 -46.70 -20.92 -2.72
N TRP A 511 -47.27 -21.95 -2.09
CA TRP A 511 -46.99 -22.26 -0.68
C TRP A 511 -45.57 -22.75 -0.44
N THR A 512 -45.03 -22.37 0.72
CA THR A 512 -43.82 -22.93 1.33
C THR A 512 -44.16 -23.62 2.66
N THR A 513 -43.25 -24.42 3.21
CA THR A 513 -43.43 -25.06 4.53
C THR A 513 -43.31 -24.11 5.71
N GLN A 514 -42.87 -22.87 5.50
CA GLN A 514 -42.60 -21.90 6.56
C GLN A 514 -43.88 -21.21 7.00
N THR A 515 -44.20 -21.36 8.27
CA THR A 515 -45.24 -20.58 8.95
C THR A 515 -44.68 -19.19 9.32
N SER A 516 -45.51 -18.15 9.32
CA SER A 516 -45.10 -16.77 9.64
C SER A 516 -45.56 -16.34 11.02
N VAL A 517 -44.72 -15.55 11.71
CA VAL A 517 -45.01 -14.93 13.01
C VAL A 517 -45.89 -13.67 12.88
N ASP A 518 -46.00 -13.07 11.69
CA ASP A 518 -46.81 -11.86 11.39
C ASP A 518 -48.33 -12.11 11.41
N GLY A 519 -48.74 -13.24 11.97
CA GLY A 519 -50.11 -13.72 12.01
C GLY A 519 -50.42 -14.42 13.33
N THR A 520 -50.06 -13.82 14.46
CA THR A 520 -50.62 -14.22 15.76
C THR A 520 -51.94 -13.48 15.96
N ASP A 521 -53.02 -14.19 16.27
CA ASP A 521 -54.35 -13.60 16.50
C ASP A 521 -54.48 -12.90 17.88
N GLY A 522 -53.35 -12.64 18.54
CA GLY A 522 -53.26 -11.96 19.82
C GLY A 522 -53.93 -12.67 21.00
N LYS A 523 -54.53 -13.85 20.78
CA LYS A 523 -55.28 -14.56 21.82
C LYS A 523 -54.73 -15.96 22.11
N ASP A 524 -54.26 -16.70 21.10
CA ASP A 524 -53.90 -18.13 21.31
C ASP A 524 -52.53 -18.58 20.76
N ALA A 525 -51.61 -17.67 20.42
CA ALA A 525 -50.26 -18.01 19.88
C ALA A 525 -50.27 -18.93 18.63
N ASN A 526 -51.43 -19.15 18.00
CA ASN A 526 -51.56 -19.95 16.80
C ASN A 526 -51.06 -19.14 15.59
N LEU A 527 -50.09 -19.71 14.88
CA LEU A 527 -49.54 -19.10 13.67
C LEU A 527 -50.54 -19.30 12.52
N VAL A 528 -51.41 -18.32 12.26
CA VAL A 528 -52.49 -18.45 11.24
C VAL A 528 -52.04 -18.08 9.82
N ARG A 529 -50.76 -17.73 9.63
CA ARG A 529 -50.20 -17.35 8.33
C ARG A 529 -48.99 -18.21 7.97
N ALA A 530 -48.77 -18.41 6.68
CA ALA A 530 -47.60 -19.05 6.12
C ALA A 530 -47.01 -18.21 4.97
N LEU A 531 -45.74 -18.44 4.66
CA LEU A 531 -45.07 -17.74 3.57
C LEU A 531 -45.48 -18.34 2.22
N VAL A 532 -45.75 -17.44 1.28
CA VAL A 532 -45.90 -17.75 -0.13
C VAL A 532 -44.90 -16.94 -0.93
N ILE A 533 -44.48 -17.48 -2.07
CA ILE A 533 -43.68 -16.78 -3.07
C ILE A 533 -44.54 -16.54 -4.30
N ASP A 534 -44.56 -15.31 -4.79
CA ASP A 534 -45.23 -14.96 -6.03
C ASP A 534 -44.34 -15.29 -7.23
N MET A 535 -44.68 -16.33 -7.99
CA MET A 535 -43.87 -16.75 -9.15
C MET A 535 -43.84 -15.69 -10.27
N LYS A 536 -44.75 -14.71 -10.23
CA LYS A 536 -44.77 -13.60 -11.17
C LYS A 536 -43.69 -12.55 -10.87
N THR A 537 -43.54 -12.18 -9.60
CA THR A 537 -42.74 -11.02 -9.17
C THR A 537 -41.50 -11.40 -8.35
N GLY A 538 -41.45 -12.62 -7.82
CA GLY A 538 -40.42 -13.08 -6.88
C GLY A 538 -40.62 -12.61 -5.45
N ASN A 539 -41.63 -11.77 -5.19
CA ASN A 539 -41.90 -11.28 -3.84
C ASN A 539 -42.41 -12.40 -2.94
N ASP A 540 -41.88 -12.45 -1.73
CA ASP A 540 -42.43 -13.24 -0.65
C ASP A 540 -43.46 -12.41 0.15
N VAL A 541 -44.58 -13.04 0.48
CA VAL A 541 -45.61 -12.42 1.32
C VAL A 541 -46.19 -13.44 2.28
N THR A 542 -46.79 -12.96 3.37
CA THR A 542 -47.48 -13.82 4.33
C THR A 542 -48.95 -13.94 3.95
N ARG A 543 -49.47 -15.17 3.90
CA ARG A 543 -50.86 -15.45 3.51
C ARG A 543 -51.57 -16.26 4.59
N ASN A 544 -52.85 -15.97 4.81
CA ASN A 544 -53.63 -16.70 5.80
C ASN A 544 -53.78 -18.16 5.36
N LYS A 545 -53.52 -19.10 6.27
CA LYS A 545 -53.52 -20.54 5.97
C LYS A 545 -54.89 -21.08 5.54
N SER A 546 -55.98 -20.40 5.92
CA SER A 546 -57.36 -20.71 5.48
C SER A 546 -57.65 -20.27 4.04
N GLN A 547 -56.85 -19.37 3.48
CA GLN A 547 -56.93 -19.01 2.06
C GLN A 547 -56.21 -20.06 1.23
N THR A 548 -56.50 -20.09 -0.06
CA THR A 548 -55.85 -21.03 -0.98
C THR A 548 -54.69 -20.39 -1.72
N ALA A 549 -53.69 -21.20 -2.09
CA ALA A 549 -52.62 -20.84 -3.01
C ALA A 549 -52.18 -22.06 -3.81
N TYR A 550 -51.33 -21.87 -4.81
CA TYR A 550 -50.79 -22.95 -5.62
C TYR A 550 -49.70 -23.72 -4.88
N VAL A 551 -49.39 -24.92 -5.36
CA VAL A 551 -48.39 -25.81 -4.77
C VAL A 551 -47.56 -26.39 -5.90
N ARG A 552 -46.24 -26.49 -5.73
CA ARG A 552 -45.37 -27.34 -6.54
C ARG A 552 -44.60 -28.22 -5.56
N LEU A 553 -44.73 -29.53 -5.70
CA LEU A 553 -44.05 -30.44 -4.79
C LEU A 553 -42.57 -30.57 -5.17
N VAL A 554 -41.77 -30.89 -4.17
CA VAL A 554 -40.34 -31.18 -4.29
C VAL A 554 -40.03 -32.47 -3.54
N ARG A 555 -39.00 -33.18 -3.99
CA ARG A 555 -38.38 -34.30 -3.26
C ARG A 555 -36.88 -34.30 -3.46
N ARG A 556 -36.17 -35.13 -2.70
CA ARG A 556 -34.73 -35.34 -2.87
C ARG A 556 -34.45 -36.75 -3.37
N TYR A 557 -33.44 -36.90 -4.21
CA TYR A 557 -32.98 -38.22 -4.65
C TYR A 557 -32.24 -38.92 -3.49
N GLY A 558 -32.68 -40.13 -3.12
CA GLY A 558 -31.96 -41.00 -2.18
C GLY A 558 -32.11 -40.68 -0.68
N GLU A 559 -33.02 -39.79 -0.27
CA GLU A 559 -33.43 -39.69 1.13
C GLU A 559 -34.61 -40.63 1.39
N ASP A 560 -34.36 -41.72 2.13
CA ASP A 560 -35.41 -42.38 2.91
C ASP A 560 -35.84 -41.41 4.03
N ASP A 561 -37.14 -41.19 4.18
CA ASP A 561 -37.74 -40.25 5.13
C ASP A 561 -37.10 -40.36 6.54
N GLN A 562 -36.37 -39.32 6.98
CA GLN A 562 -36.04 -39.10 8.39
C GLN A 562 -36.86 -37.97 8.97
#